data_AF-A0A924YLF1-F1
#
_entry.id   AF-A0A924YLF1-F1
#
_cell.length_a   1.000
_cell.length_b   1.000
_cell.length_c   1.000
_cell.angle_alpha   90.00
_cell.angle_beta   90.00
_cell.angle_gamma   90.00
#
_symmetry.space_group_name_H-M   'P 1'
#
loop_
_entity.id
_entity.type
_entity.pdbx_description
1 polymer ?
#
loop_
_entity_poly.entity_id
_entity_poly.type
_entity_poly.pdbx_seq_one_letter_code
_entity_poly.pdbx_strand_id
1 'polypeptide(L)' 'MESRLESLTPAAWNLIQESLRGLRFGQVLLVVHEGAIVQVERTERKRISRSVEGS' A
#
# COMPACT_ATOMS: atom_id res chain seq x y z
N MET A 1 24.08 -8.32 -12.74
CA MET A 1 22.65 -8.60 -13.00
C MET A 1 21.87 -7.53 -12.26
N GLU A 2 21.84 -6.32 -12.83
CA GLU A 2 21.07 -5.20 -12.27
C GLU A 2 19.58 -5.57 -12.38
N SER A 3 18.87 -5.64 -11.26
CA SER A 3 17.46 -5.99 -11.27
C SER A 3 16.70 -4.92 -12.06
N ARG A 4 16.02 -5.32 -13.14
CA ARG A 4 15.20 -4.46 -14.02
C ARG A 4 13.93 -3.87 -13.37
N LEU A 5 13.88 -3.82 -12.05
CA LEU A 5 12.97 -2.93 -11.36
C LEU A 5 13.66 -1.58 -11.39
N GLU A 6 13.43 -0.85 -12.49
CA GLU A 6 13.83 0.53 -12.69
C GLU A 6 13.78 1.27 -11.36
N SER A 7 14.92 1.84 -10.96
CA SER A 7 15.13 2.44 -9.65
C SER A 7 13.94 3.33 -9.31
N LEU A 8 13.05 2.83 -8.44
CA LEU A 8 11.91 3.62 -7.98
C LEU A 8 12.48 4.94 -7.50
N THR A 9 11.92 6.04 -7.98
CA THR A 9 12.42 7.35 -7.55
C THR A 9 12.36 7.38 -6.02
N PRO A 10 13.35 7.97 -5.33
CA PRO A 10 13.36 7.99 -3.87
C PRO A 10 12.06 8.55 -3.29
N ALA A 11 11.42 9.48 -4.00
CA ALA A 11 10.11 10.03 -3.66
C ALA A 11 8.98 8.97 -3.69
N ALA A 12 8.88 8.18 -4.77
CA ALA A 12 7.87 7.13 -4.88
C ALA A 12 8.06 6.06 -3.80
N TRP A 13 9.31 5.68 -3.52
CA TRP A 13 9.62 4.73 -2.46
C TRP A 13 9.18 5.22 -1.08
N ASN A 14 9.51 6.48 -0.74
CA ASN A 14 9.10 7.08 0.53
C ASN A 14 7.57 7.12 0.68
N LEU A 15 6.85 7.47 -0.40
CA LEU A 15 5.39 7.53 -0.39
C LEU A 15 4.76 6.15 -0.17
N ILE A 16 5.31 5.09 -0.77
CA ILE A 16 4.89 3.71 -0.54
C ILE A 16 5.11 3.33 0.93
N GLN A 17 6.30 3.62 1.47
CA GLN A 17 6.62 3.31 2.86
C GLN A 17 5.68 4.01 3.84
N GLU A 18 5.34 5.27 3.58
CA GLU A 18 4.40 6.04 4.40
C GLU A 18 2.97 5.49 4.28
N SER A 19 2.55 5.11 3.07
CA SER A 19 1.22 4.55 2.81
C SER A 19 1.01 3.19 3.50
N LEU A 20 2.06 2.37 3.59
CA LEU A 20 2.03 1.08 4.30
C LEU A 20 2.13 1.26 5.82
N ARG A 21 2.74 2.34 6.30
CA ARG A 21 2.98 2.54 7.72
C ARG A 21 1.66 2.64 8.49
N GLY A 22 1.51 1.77 9.50
CA GLY A 22 0.33 1.75 10.37
C GLY A 22 -0.92 1.12 9.76
N LEU A 23 -0.85 0.60 8.52
CA LEU A 23 -1.99 -0.08 7.89
C LEU A 23 -2.20 -1.46 8.54
N ARG A 24 -3.19 -1.56 9.44
CA ARG A 24 -3.51 -2.83 10.14
C ARG A 24 -4.46 -3.72 9.36
N PHE A 25 -5.44 -3.11 8.69
CA PHE A 25 -6.42 -3.81 7.87
C PHE A 25 -6.84 -2.88 6.73
N GLY A 26 -6.67 -3.33 5.49
CA GLY A 26 -6.86 -2.49 4.31
C GLY A 26 -5.93 -2.89 3.17
N GLN A 27 -5.73 -1.97 2.23
CA GLN A 27 -4.86 -2.17 1.07
C GLN A 27 -4.19 -0.87 0.65
N VAL A 28 -3.02 -0.99 0.03
CA VAL A 28 -2.40 0.08 -0.76
C VAL A 28 -2.43 -0.36 -2.21
N LEU A 29 -2.96 0.49 -3.10
CA LEU A 29 -2.99 0.27 -4.54
C LEU A 29 -1.96 1.18 -5.21
N LEU A 30 -1.10 0.59 -6.03
CA LEU A 30 -0.12 1.32 -6.84
C LEU A 30 -0.57 1.26 -8.30
N VAL A 31 -0.61 2.40 -8.97
CA VAL A 31 -0.88 2.47 -10.41
C VAL A 31 0.41 2.80 -11.14
N VAL A 32 0.77 1.95 -12.10
CA VAL A 32 1.98 2.06 -12.90
C VAL A 32 1.60 2.34 -14.34
N HIS A 33 2.21 3.37 -14.93
CA HIS A 33 2.10 3.69 -16.34
C HIS A 33 3.51 3.89 -16.90
N GLU A 34 3.82 3.27 -18.03
CA GLU A 34 5.14 3.38 -18.69
C GLU A 34 6.33 3.10 -17.75
N GLY A 35 6.20 2.09 -16.88
CA GLY A 35 7.26 1.72 -15.92
C GLY A 35 7.34 2.59 -14.67
N ALA A 36 6.64 3.73 -14.63
CA ALA A 36 6.64 4.65 -13.50
C ALA A 36 5.38 4.52 -12.64
N ILE A 37 5.54 4.56 -11.32
CA ILE A 37 4.42 4.71 -10.40
C ILE A 37 3.89 6.14 -10.54
N VAL A 38 2.64 6.27 -10.97
CA VAL A 38 1.98 7.57 -11.13
C VAL A 38 0.95 7.84 -10.04
N GLN A 39 0.52 6.80 -9.32
CA GLN A 39 -0.47 6.93 -8.26
C GLN A 39 -0.24 5.92 -7.14
N VAL A 40 -0.50 6.38 -5.90
CA VAL A 40 -0.50 5.56 -4.68
C VAL A 40 -1.78 5.87 -3.93
N GLU A 41 -2.63 4.87 -3.74
CA GLU A 41 -3.88 4.98 -2.99
C GLU A 41 -3.83 4.10 -1.75
N ARG A 42 -4.20 4.66 -0.59
CA ARG A 42 -4.34 3.92 0.67
C ARG A 42 -5.82 3.80 1.01
N THR A 43 -6.28 2.57 1.23
CA THR A 43 -7.62 2.30 1.75
C THR A 43 -7.51 1.57 3.07
N GLU A 44 -7.92 2.20 4.16
CA GLU A 44 -8.09 1.55 5.45
C GLU A 44 -9.48 0.95 5.59
N ARG A 45 -9.56 -0.22 6.19
CA ARG A 45 -10.81 -0.90 6.50
C ARG A 45 -10.84 -1.19 7.99
N LYS A 46 -12.03 -1.13 8.59
CA LYS A 46 -12.25 -1.60 9.97
C LYS A 46 -13.05 -2.89 9.90
N ARG A 47 -12.54 -3.95 10.51
CA ARG A 47 -13.31 -5.17 10.69
C ARG A 47 -14.15 -5.00 11.93
N ILE A 48 -15.47 -4.93 11.77
CA ILE A 48 -16.39 -5.06 12.89
C ILE A 48 -16.48 -6.57 13.15
N SER A 49 -15.66 -7.07 14.08
CA SER A 49 -15.89 -8.41 14.62
C SER A 49 -17.27 -8.36 15.27
N ARG A 50 -18.22 -9.16 14.77
CA ARG A 50 -19.44 -9.43 15.51
C ARG A 50 -18.96 -10.11 16.80
N SER A 51 -18.97 -9.39 17.91
CA SER A 51 -18.83 -10.01 19.22
C SER A 51 -19.80 -11.18 19.21
N VAL A 52 -19.30 -12.39 19.43
CA VAL A 52 -20.15 -13.52 19.77
C VAL A 52 -20.71 -13.18 21.16
N GLU A 53 -21.77 -12.38 21.19
CA GLU A 53 -22.65 -12.28 22.35
C GLU A 53 -23.45 -13.58 22.37
N GLY A 54 -22.95 -14.54 23.13
CA GLY A 54 -23.54 -15.86 23.24
C GLY A 54 -22.57 -16.87 23.83
N SER A 55 -22.20 -16.69 25.10
CA SER A 55 -21.89 -17.76 26.07
C SER A 55 -21.91 -17.17 27.48
#